data_AF-A0A8T7GN04-F1
#
_entry.id   AF-A0A8T7GN04-F1
#
_cell.length_a   1.000
_cell.length_b   1.000
_cell.length_c   1.000
_cell.angle_alpha   90.00
_cell.angle_beta   90.00
_cell.angle_gamma   90.00
#
_symmetry.space_group_name_H-M   'P 1'
#
loop_
_entity.id
_entity.type
_entity.pdbx_description
1 polymer ?
#
loop_
_entity_poly.entity_id
_entity_poly.type
_entity_poly.pdbx_seq_one_letter_code
_entity_poly.pdbx_strand_id
1 'polypeptide(L)'
;MLVAAQFIESLISKYGKHPIYSDGGIWYPEACIALGLKHYLHSPYEKSIIKRVNQYLKDRIEGFDDYYQCVKKDCNLVHIYNWISFFVSMYNDTKNNKFKIEL
;
A
#
# COMPACT_ATOMS: atom_id res chain seq x y z
N MET A 1 5.19 9.53 -13.83
CA MET A 1 4.45 8.83 -14.90
C MET A 1 4.85 7.34 -14.97
N LEU A 2 6.09 6.98 -15.33
CA LEU A 2 6.52 5.57 -15.49
C LEU A 2 6.34 4.75 -14.20
N VAL A 3 6.78 5.28 -13.06
CA VAL A 3 6.62 4.61 -11.74
C VAL A 3 5.15 4.38 -11.40
N ALA A 4 4.28 5.36 -11.65
CA ALA A 4 2.85 5.22 -11.41
C ALA A 4 2.21 4.17 -12.34
N ALA A 5 2.59 4.14 -13.61
CA ALA A 5 2.12 3.14 -14.56
C ALA A 5 2.57 1.72 -14.17
N GLN A 6 3.86 1.53 -13.84
CA GLN A 6 4.38 0.23 -13.37
C GLN A 6 3.69 -0.23 -12.09
N PHE A 7 3.45 0.69 -11.16
CA PHE A 7 2.72 0.37 -9.94
C PHE A 7 1.28 -0.07 -10.25
N ILE A 8 0.55 0.69 -11.07
CA ILE A 8 -0.83 0.34 -11.46
C ILE A 8 -0.87 -0.98 -12.25
N GLU A 9 0.09 -1.22 -13.13
CA GLU A 9 0.23 -2.48 -13.86
C GLU A 9 0.43 -3.67 -12.90
N SER A 10 1.24 -3.51 -11.85
CA SER A 10 1.38 -4.54 -10.80
C SER A 10 0.05 -4.83 -10.08
N LEU A 11 -0.78 -3.81 -9.87
CA LEU A 11 -2.12 -3.98 -9.30
C LEU A 11 -3.06 -4.68 -10.27
N ILE A 12 -3.02 -4.35 -11.57
CA ILE A 12 -3.80 -5.04 -12.60
C ILE A 12 -3.43 -6.52 -12.65
N SER A 13 -2.13 -6.84 -12.64
CA SER A 13 -1.68 -8.23 -12.66
C SER A 13 -2.18 -9.04 -11.47
N LYS A 14 -2.37 -8.40 -10.31
CA LYS A 14 -2.76 -9.07 -9.07
C LYS A 14 -4.28 -9.12 -8.85
N TYR A 15 -5.01 -8.07 -9.25
CA TYR A 15 -6.41 -7.88 -8.91
C TYR A 15 -7.34 -7.69 -10.12
N GLY A 16 -6.79 -7.65 -11.33
CA GLY A 16 -7.53 -7.36 -12.56
C GLY A 16 -7.68 -5.87 -12.84
N LYS A 17 -8.26 -5.53 -14.00
CA LYS A 17 -8.49 -4.14 -14.41
C LYS A 17 -9.72 -3.57 -13.69
N HIS A 18 -9.52 -2.50 -12.93
CA HIS A 18 -10.57 -1.74 -12.24
C HIS A 18 -10.38 -0.24 -12.49
N PRO A 19 -11.44 0.59 -12.40
CA PRO A 19 -11.30 2.03 -12.41
C PRO A 19 -10.42 2.52 -11.24
N ILE A 20 -9.60 3.53 -11.50
CA ILE A 20 -8.69 4.10 -10.50
C ILE A 20 -9.29 5.39 -9.94
N TYR A 21 -9.32 5.48 -8.61
CA TYR A 21 -9.65 6.70 -7.88
C TYR A 21 -8.38 7.24 -7.22
N SER A 22 -8.12 8.56 -7.35
CA SER A 22 -6.91 9.17 -6.76
C SER A 22 -7.15 10.62 -6.29
N ASP A 23 -6.17 11.20 -5.62
CA ASP A 23 -6.21 12.58 -5.10
C ASP A 23 -6.00 13.69 -6.14
N GLY A 24 -5.77 13.32 -7.40
CA GLY A 24 -5.52 14.26 -8.50
C GLY A 24 -4.05 14.54 -8.77
N GLY A 25 -3.13 13.74 -8.24
CA GLY A 25 -1.72 13.79 -8.66
C GLY A 25 -1.57 13.68 -10.18
N ILE A 26 -0.75 14.57 -10.76
CA ILE A 26 -0.55 14.77 -12.21
C ILE A 26 0.12 13.59 -12.95
N TRP A 27 0.32 12.46 -12.29
CA TRP A 27 0.94 11.28 -12.88
C TRP A 27 -0.06 10.12 -13.05
N TYR A 28 -1.22 10.19 -12.40
CA TYR A 28 -2.25 9.15 -12.48
C TYR A 28 -3.05 9.20 -13.78
N PRO A 29 -3.51 10.38 -14.28
CA PRO A 29 -4.29 10.43 -15.52
C PRO A 29 -3.53 9.83 -16.71
N GLU A 30 -2.28 10.23 -16.90
CA GLU A 30 -1.41 9.78 -18.00
C GLU A 30 -1.12 8.28 -17.89
N ALA A 31 -0.83 7.79 -16.67
CA ALA A 31 -0.62 6.36 -16.44
C ALA A 31 -1.89 5.54 -16.72
N CYS A 32 -3.07 6.04 -16.33
CA CYS A 32 -4.34 5.37 -16.59
C CYS A 32 -4.66 5.34 -18.09
N ILE A 33 -4.43 6.44 -18.82
CA ILE A 33 -4.60 6.49 -20.27
C ILE A 33 -3.73 5.44 -20.96
N ALA A 34 -2.44 5.38 -20.60
CA ALA A 34 -1.50 4.41 -21.17
C ALA A 34 -1.93 2.95 -20.93
N LEU A 35 -2.58 2.66 -19.79
CA LEU A 35 -3.03 1.32 -19.42
C LEU A 35 -4.49 1.01 -19.84
N GLY A 36 -5.17 1.97 -20.45
CA GLY A 36 -6.57 1.87 -20.86
C GLY A 36 -7.53 1.76 -19.67
N LEU A 37 -7.28 2.51 -18.60
CA LEU A 37 -8.11 2.55 -17.39
C LEU A 37 -8.90 3.85 -17.30
N LYS A 38 -10.12 3.76 -16.73
CA LYS A 38 -10.88 4.95 -16.32
C LYS A 38 -10.28 5.52 -15.04
N HIS A 39 -10.11 6.83 -15.00
CA HIS A 39 -9.57 7.57 -13.86
C HIS A 39 -10.61 8.53 -13.30
N TYR A 40 -10.74 8.55 -11.97
CA TYR A 40 -11.64 9.41 -11.23
C TYR A 40 -10.90 10.09 -10.08
N LEU A 41 -11.36 11.28 -9.71
CA LEU A 41 -10.90 11.93 -8.49
C LEU A 41 -11.65 11.36 -7.28
N HIS A 42 -10.97 11.29 -6.14
CA HIS A 42 -11.60 10.93 -4.88
C HIS A 42 -12.75 11.92 -4.57
N SER A 43 -13.92 11.39 -4.22
CA SER A 43 -14.90 12.18 -3.47
C SER A 43 -14.42 12.31 -2.02
N PRO A 44 -15.09 13.14 -1.19
CA PRO A 44 -14.81 13.20 0.24
C PRO A 44 -14.84 11.84 0.94
N TYR A 45 -15.67 10.90 0.46
CA TYR A 45 -15.81 9.57 1.03
C TYR A 45 -14.58 8.69 0.78
N GLU A 46 -14.15 8.52 -0.47
CA GLU A 46 -12.94 7.72 -0.77
C GLU A 46 -11.71 8.33 -0.09
N LYS A 47 -11.62 9.66 -0.06
CA LYS A 47 -10.53 10.36 0.64
C LYS A 47 -10.51 10.04 2.13
N SER A 48 -11.67 9.89 2.77
CA SER A 48 -11.79 9.49 4.18
C SER A 48 -11.30 8.05 4.40
N ILE A 49 -11.72 7.11 3.55
CA ILE A 49 -11.31 5.71 3.65
C ILE A 49 -9.80 5.58 3.49
N ILE A 50 -9.24 6.13 2.42
CA ILE A 50 -7.79 6.01 2.13
C ILE A 50 -6.96 6.65 3.24
N LYS A 51 -7.38 7.81 3.76
CA LYS A 51 -6.71 8.44 4.90
C LYS A 51 -6.74 7.55 6.14
N ARG A 52 -7.89 6.94 6.47
CA ARG A 52 -8.02 6.05 7.62
C ARG A 52 -7.15 4.80 7.47
N VAL A 53 -7.10 4.20 6.27
CA VAL A 53 -6.25 3.04 5.98
C VAL A 53 -4.78 3.40 6.12
N ASN A 54 -4.35 4.54 5.58
CA ASN A 54 -2.97 5.00 5.68
C ASN A 54 -2.56 5.29 7.13
N GLN A 55 -3.44 5.93 7.92
CA GLN A 55 -3.18 6.15 9.34
C GLN A 55 -3.04 4.83 10.08
N TYR A 56 -3.99 3.91 9.89
CA TYR A 56 -3.96 2.60 10.54
C TYR A 56 -2.69 1.82 10.20
N LEU A 57 -2.27 1.82 8.93
CA LEU A 57 -1.02 1.18 8.53
C LEU A 57 0.18 1.78 9.28
N LYS A 58 0.27 3.13 9.32
CA LYS A 58 1.34 3.84 10.01
C LYS A 58 1.39 3.49 11.51
N ASP A 59 0.25 3.60 12.19
CA ASP A 59 0.16 3.29 13.63
C ASP A 59 0.60 1.85 13.93
N ARG A 60 0.35 0.91 13.01
CA ARG A 60 0.71 -0.50 13.19
C ARG A 60 2.18 -0.77 12.92
N ILE A 61 2.77 -0.09 11.94
CA ILE A 61 4.18 -0.29 11.62
C ILE A 61 5.12 0.55 12.50
N GLU A 62 4.64 1.63 13.12
CA GLU A 62 5.37 2.45 14.07
C GLU A 62 5.96 1.61 15.20
N GLY A 63 5.20 0.63 15.71
CA GLY A 63 5.72 -0.30 16.71
C GLY A 63 6.97 -1.05 16.26
N PHE A 64 7.10 -1.43 14.97
CA PHE A 64 8.34 -2.05 14.51
C PHE A 64 9.52 -1.08 14.56
N ASP A 65 9.31 0.18 14.20
CA ASP A 65 10.36 1.20 14.26
C ASP A 65 10.76 1.49 15.71
N ASP A 66 9.80 1.62 16.61
CA ASP A 66 10.04 1.86 18.05
C ASP A 66 10.85 0.72 18.71
N TYR A 67 10.48 -0.53 18.45
CA TYR A 67 11.13 -1.69 19.07
C TYR A 67 12.41 -2.14 18.34
N TYR A 68 12.53 -1.88 17.04
CA TYR A 68 13.60 -2.40 16.18
C TYR A 68 14.29 -1.29 15.37
N GLN A 69 14.63 -0.19 16.04
CA GLN A 69 15.28 0.97 15.42
C GLN A 69 16.52 0.58 14.61
N CYS A 70 16.60 1.09 13.38
CA CYS A 70 17.78 0.88 12.53
C CYS A 70 18.81 2.00 12.72
N VAL A 71 19.89 1.71 13.45
CA VAL A 71 21.00 2.67 13.69
C VAL A 71 22.09 2.66 12.61
N LYS A 72 21.94 1.83 11.57
CA LYS A 72 22.97 1.60 10.55
C LYS A 72 23.02 2.76 9.55
N LYS A 73 24.19 3.39 9.41
CA LYS A 73 24.47 4.33 8.31
C LYS A 73 24.43 3.58 6.97
N ASP A 74 23.85 4.21 5.95
CA ASP A 74 23.64 3.63 4.61
C ASP A 74 22.85 2.31 4.63
N CYS A 75 21.82 2.24 5.48
CA CYS A 75 20.90 1.11 5.50
C CYS A 75 20.17 0.96 4.15
N ASN A 76 20.10 -0.27 3.64
CA ASN A 76 19.41 -0.60 2.39
C ASN A 76 17.87 -0.72 2.54
N LEU A 77 17.33 -0.39 3.72
CA LEU A 77 15.90 -0.35 4.05
C LEU A 77 15.12 -1.68 3.87
N VAL A 78 15.81 -2.82 3.70
CA VAL A 78 15.18 -4.13 3.55
C VAL A 78 14.28 -4.49 4.74
N HIS A 79 14.66 -4.06 5.95
CA HIS A 79 13.86 -4.29 7.15
C HIS A 79 12.46 -3.65 7.07
N ILE A 80 12.33 -2.47 6.45
CA ILE A 80 11.02 -1.79 6.26
C ILE A 80 10.11 -2.64 5.37
N TYR A 81 10.66 -3.15 4.26
CA TYR A 81 9.91 -4.05 3.37
C TYR A 81 9.45 -5.31 4.08
N ASN A 82 10.30 -5.88 4.93
CA ASN A 82 9.96 -7.05 5.73
C ASN A 82 8.88 -6.75 6.76
N TRP A 83 8.94 -5.61 7.46
CA TRP A 83 7.91 -5.20 8.43
C TRP A 83 6.55 -5.00 7.78
N ILE A 84 6.49 -4.31 6.64
CA ILE A 84 5.24 -4.12 5.89
C ILE A 84 4.70 -5.47 5.41
N SER A 85 5.56 -6.32 4.84
CA SER A 85 5.16 -7.63 4.32
C SER A 85 4.63 -8.55 5.42
N PHE A 86 5.32 -8.58 6.57
CA PHE A 86 4.92 -9.35 7.74
C PHE A 86 3.58 -8.86 8.28
N PHE A 87 3.40 -7.54 8.44
CA PHE A 87 2.14 -6.96 8.88
C PHE A 87 0.98 -7.32 7.94
N VAL A 88 1.17 -7.18 6.62
CA VAL A 88 0.13 -7.52 5.63
C VAL A 88 -0.22 -9.01 5.70
N SER A 89 0.77 -9.89 5.86
CA SER A 89 0.53 -11.33 6.04
C SER A 89 -0.29 -11.60 7.29
N MET A 90 0.16 -11.10 8.46
CA MET A 90 -0.56 -11.26 9.73
C MET A 90 -2.00 -10.76 9.65
N TYR A 91 -2.21 -9.58 9.06
CA TYR A 91 -3.53 -8.98 8.92
C TYR A 91 -4.46 -9.85 8.07
N ASN A 92 -3.97 -10.33 6.93
CA ASN A 92 -4.72 -11.21 6.04
C ASN A 92 -5.01 -12.57 6.69
N ASP A 93 -4.04 -13.16 7.39
CA ASP A 93 -4.23 -14.44 8.09
C ASP A 93 -5.22 -14.30 9.23
N THR A 94 -5.17 -13.21 9.99
CA THR A 94 -6.13 -12.93 11.07
C THR A 94 -7.53 -12.77 10.50
N LYS A 95 -7.68 -11.99 9.42
CA LYS A 95 -8.97 -11.79 8.74
C LYS A 95 -9.54 -13.09 8.17
N ASN A 96 -8.68 -14.02 7.75
CA ASN A 96 -9.07 -15.32 7.21
C ASN A 96 -9.17 -16.42 8.30
N ASN A 97 -9.04 -16.09 9.59
CA ASN A 97 -8.99 -17.03 10.72
C ASN A 97 -7.91 -18.12 10.60
N LYS A 98 -6.81 -17.81 9.90
CA LYS A 98 -5.65 -18.69 9.71
C LYS A 98 -4.50 -18.38 10.65
N PHE A 99 -4.55 -17.25 11.35
CA PHE A 99 -3.49 -16.85 12.25
C PHE A 99 -3.55 -17.64 13.56
N LYS A 100 -2.64 -18.59 13.72
CA LYS A 100 -2.40 -19.31 14.97
C LYS A 100 -0.99 -19.00 15.44
N ILE A 101 -0.86 -18.35 16.59
CA ILE A 101 0.40 -18.34 17.33
C ILE A 101 0.34 -19.54 18.26
N GLU A 102 1.09 -20.58 17.93
CA GLU A 102 1.45 -21.61 18.90
C GLU A 102 2.66 -21.06 19.67
N LEU A 103 2.43 -20.67 20.92
CA LEU A 103 3.47 -20.23 21.87
C LEU A 103 4.08 -21.44 22.58
#